data_AF-A0A3D2S623-F1
#
_entry.id   AF-A0A3D2S623-F1
#
_cell.length_a   1.000
_cell.length_b   1.000
_cell.length_c   1.000
_cell.angle_alpha   90.00
_cell.angle_beta   90.00
_cell.angle_gamma   90.00
#
_symmetry.space_group_name_H-M   'P 1'
#
loop_
_entity.id
_entity.type
_entity.pdbx_description
1 polymer ?
#
loop_
_entity_poly.entity_id
_entity_poly.type
_entity_poly.pdbx_seq_one_letter_code
_entity_poly.pdbx_strand_id
1 'polypeptide(L)' 'NSVFDMTPYAIEKRFKLRTPIYSETAAYGHMGRKSRVVNKTFKRMENGAEKEKVIQVELFPWEKTDYVPALKKAFKL' A
#
# COMPACT_ATOMS: atom_id res chain seq x y z
N ASN A 1 7.41 -16.06 15.77
CA ASN A 1 6.15 -15.44 15.28
C ASN A 1 5.73 -14.23 16.12
N SER A 2 6.61 -13.28 16.47
CA SER A 2 6.25 -12.17 17.38
C SER A 2 6.25 -10.78 16.76
N VAL A 3 7.05 -10.52 15.71
CA VAL A 3 7.19 -9.17 15.13
C VAL A 3 6.34 -8.99 13.87
N PHE A 4 6.21 -10.04 13.06
CA PHE A 4 5.41 -10.04 11.84
C PHE A 4 4.45 -11.22 11.84
N ASP A 5 3.18 -10.93 11.62
CA ASP A 5 2.18 -11.94 11.28
C ASP A 5 2.18 -12.11 9.75
N MET A 6 2.54 -13.32 9.30
CA MET A 6 2.71 -13.68 7.90
C MET A 6 1.49 -14.39 7.31
N THR A 7 0.37 -14.43 8.04
CA THR A 7 -0.89 -14.93 7.46
C THR A 7 -1.34 -14.03 6.30
N PRO A 8 -2.02 -14.58 5.27
CA PRO A 8 -2.48 -13.78 4.13
C PRO A 8 -3.31 -12.57 4.53
N TYR A 9 -4.22 -12.76 5.51
CA TYR A 9 -5.05 -11.68 6.03
C TYR A 9 -4.24 -10.58 6.71
N ALA A 10 -3.23 -10.94 7.53
CA ALA A 10 -2.38 -9.95 8.18
C ALA A 10 -1.52 -9.17 7.19
N ILE A 11 -0.95 -9.82 6.17
CA ILE A 11 -0.18 -9.17 5.10
C ILE A 11 -1.07 -8.19 4.32
N GLU A 12 -2.25 -8.64 3.90
CA GLU A 12 -3.23 -7.83 3.18
C GLU A 12 -3.61 -6.57 3.97
N LYS A 13 -3.91 -6.76 5.27
CA LYS A 13 -4.30 -5.68 6.17
C LYS A 13 -3.16 -4.71 6.45
N ARG A 14 -1.95 -5.22 6.72
CA ARG A 14 -0.76 -4.41 7.02
C ARG A 14 -0.40 -3.47 5.88
N PHE A 15 -0.43 -3.98 4.65
CA PHE A 15 -0.07 -3.21 3.46
C PHE A 15 -1.26 -2.61 2.71
N LYS A 16 -2.48 -2.74 3.24
CA LYS A 16 -3.72 -2.23 2.62
C LYS A 16 -3.88 -2.66 1.15
N LEU A 17 -3.63 -3.94 0.87
CA LEU A 17 -3.51 -4.48 -0.50
C LEU A 17 -4.82 -4.48 -1.31
N ARG A 18 -5.98 -4.19 -0.68
CA ARG A 18 -7.29 -4.01 -1.35
C ARG A 18 -7.53 -2.58 -1.84
N THR A 19 -6.49 -1.77 -1.98
CA THR A 19 -6.57 -0.42 -2.56
C THR A 19 -6.03 -0.42 -3.99
N PRO A 20 -6.47 0.49 -4.88
CA PRO A 20 -6.07 0.48 -6.28
C PRO A 20 -4.64 1.02 -6.49
N ILE A 21 -3.62 0.21 -6.15
CA ILE A 21 -2.20 0.63 -6.07
C ILE A 21 -1.26 -0.05 -7.09
N TYR A 22 -1.77 -0.97 -7.91
CA TYR A 22 -0.92 -1.83 -8.76
C TYR A 22 -0.54 -1.23 -10.11
N SER A 23 -1.22 -0.18 -10.59
CA SER A 23 -0.94 0.43 -11.89
C SER A 23 0.50 0.96 -11.97
N GLU A 24 0.99 1.58 -10.91
CA GLU A 24 2.34 2.13 -10.83
C GLU A 24 3.40 1.05 -10.75
N THR A 25 3.05 -0.15 -10.25
CA THR A 25 3.99 -1.27 -10.13
C THR A 25 4.21 -1.98 -11.47
N ALA A 26 3.34 -1.78 -12.45
CA ALA A 26 3.37 -2.44 -13.76
C ALA A 26 4.55 -1.99 -14.65
N ALA A 27 5.22 -0.90 -14.30
CA ALA A 27 6.40 -0.39 -15.01
C ALA A 27 7.51 -0.02 -14.02
N TYR A 28 8.76 -0.18 -14.46
CA TYR A 28 9.97 0.16 -13.69
C TYR A 28 10.11 -0.60 -12.35
N GLY A 29 9.54 -1.80 -12.26
CA GLY A 29 9.71 -2.72 -11.14
C GLY A 29 8.78 -2.47 -9.94
N HIS A 30 8.60 -3.52 -9.15
CA HIS A 30 7.76 -3.54 -7.95
C HIS A 30 8.48 -3.04 -6.68
N MET A 31 9.81 -3.08 -6.67
CA MET A 31 10.65 -2.84 -5.49
C MET A 31 11.66 -1.70 -5.72
N GLY A 32 12.19 -1.14 -4.63
CA GLY A 32 13.21 -0.09 -4.64
C GLY A 32 12.66 1.32 -4.90
N ARG A 33 11.34 1.51 -4.76
CA ARG A 33 10.65 2.78 -4.97
C ARG A 33 10.15 3.34 -3.64
N LYS A 34 10.14 4.67 -3.49
CA LYS A 34 9.67 5.28 -2.24
C LYS A 34 8.16 5.07 -2.04
N SER A 35 7.78 4.63 -0.84
CA SER A 35 6.37 4.67 -0.41
C SER A 35 5.86 6.11 -0.40
N ARG A 36 4.66 6.33 -0.91
CA ARG A 36 4.03 7.66 -0.96
C ARG A 36 2.51 7.59 -0.99
N VAL A 37 1.86 8.54 -0.34
CA VAL A 37 0.41 8.69 -0.35
C VAL A 37 0.01 9.60 -1.51
N VAL A 38 -0.94 9.16 -2.34
CA VAL A 38 -1.44 9.91 -3.49
C VAL A 38 -2.97 9.85 -3.54
N ASN A 39 -3.59 10.86 -4.15
CA ASN A 39 -5.01 10.84 -4.47
C ASN A 39 -5.19 10.31 -5.90
N LYS A 40 -6.00 9.25 -6.06
CA LYS A 40 -6.38 8.70 -7.35
C LYS A 40 -7.82 9.06 -7.69
N THR A 41 -8.03 9.61 -8.87
CA THR A 41 -9.36 9.93 -9.39
C THR A 41 -9.80 8.86 -10.37
N PHE A 42 -10.97 8.29 -10.12
CA PHE A 42 -11.62 7.33 -11.00
C PHE A 42 -12.87 7.97 -11.58
N LYS A 43 -12.93 8.04 -12.91
CA LYS A 43 -14.07 8.56 -13.66
C LYS A 43 -14.93 7.39 -14.13
N ARG A 44 -16.25 7.49 -13.93
CA ARG A 44 -17.24 6.53 -14.43
C ARG A 44 -18.45 7.30 -14.97
N MET A 45 -18.98 6.82 -16.09
CA MET A 45 -20.29 7.28 -16.57
C MET A 45 -21.41 6.60 -15.76
N GLU A 46 -22.28 7.38 -15.14
CA GLU A 46 -23.45 6.92 -14.39
C GLU A 46 -24.67 7.71 -14.89
N ASN A 47 -25.64 7.04 -15.51
CA ASN A 47 -26.87 7.65 -16.06
C ASN A 47 -26.62 8.83 -17.03
N GLY A 48 -25.56 8.77 -17.84
CA GLY A 48 -25.22 9.83 -18.79
C GLY A 48 -24.46 11.02 -18.20
N ALA A 49 -24.22 11.03 -16.88
CA ALA A 49 -23.38 12.01 -16.20
C ALA A 49 -22.00 11.42 -15.84
N GLU A 50 -20.95 12.21 -15.97
CA GLU A 50 -19.62 11.84 -15.49
C GLU A 50 -19.56 11.98 -13.97
N LYS A 51 -19.22 10.89 -13.28
CA LYS A 51 -19.03 10.88 -11.83
C LYS A 51 -17.59 10.55 -11.52
N GLU A 52 -17.00 11.38 -10.67
CA GLU A 52 -15.64 11.20 -10.18
C GLU A 52 -15.64 10.63 -8.77
N LYS A 53 -14.72 9.70 -8.52
CA LYS A 53 -14.42 9.20 -7.19
C LYS A 53 -12.94 9.39 -6.91
N VAL A 54 -12.63 10.24 -5.94
CA VAL A 54 -11.26 10.43 -5.45
C VAL A 54 -11.02 9.48 -4.28
N ILE A 55 -9.94 8.70 -4.34
CA ILE A 55 -9.53 7.77 -3.30
C ILE A 55 -8.07 8.05 -2.94
N GLN A 56 -7.81 8.30 -1.67
CA GLN A 56 -6.45 8.39 -1.16
C GLN A 56 -5.87 6.97 -0.99
N VAL A 57 -4.72 6.71 -1.60
CA VAL A 57 -4.04 5.40 -1.55
C VAL A 57 -2.56 5.56 -1.22
N GLU A 58 -1.97 4.54 -0.60
CA GLU A 58 -0.54 4.48 -0.30
C GLU A 58 0.15 3.55 -1.32
N LEU A 59 1.00 4.10 -2.17
CA LEU A 59 1.77 3.35 -3.16
C LEU A 59 3.03 2.74 -2.52
N PHE A 60 3.43 1.56 -2.98
CA PHE A 60 4.60 0.81 -2.49
C PHE A 60 4.65 0.66 -0.95
N PRO A 61 3.56 0.24 -0.29
CA PRO A 61 3.49 0.21 1.17
C PRO A 61 4.50 -0.78 1.81
N TRP A 62 4.99 -1.76 1.05
CA TRP A 62 6.03 -2.72 1.50
C TRP A 62 7.44 -2.13 1.56
N GLU A 63 7.68 -0.97 0.95
CA GLU A 63 8.99 -0.30 0.98
C GLU A 63 9.21 0.53 2.26
N LYS A 64 8.23 0.55 3.18
CA LYS A 64 8.35 1.23 4.46
C LYS A 64 9.31 0.52 5.40
N THR A 65 10.10 1.32 6.12
CA THR A 65 10.99 0.88 7.20
C THR A 65 10.43 1.18 8.59
N ASP A 66 9.10 1.25 8.71
CA ASP A 66 8.37 1.61 9.93
C ASP A 66 8.52 0.58 11.06
N TYR A 67 8.90 -0.66 10.73
CA TYR A 67 9.15 -1.72 11.71
C TYR A 67 10.58 -1.82 12.22
N VAL A 68 11.51 -0.97 11.77
CA VAL A 68 12.90 -0.96 12.24
C VAL A 68 12.99 -0.85 13.78
N PRO A 69 12.24 0.04 14.46
CA PRO A 69 12.29 0.12 15.93
C PRO A 69 11.80 -1.15 16.63
N ALA A 70 10.72 -1.77 16.11
CA ALA A 70 10.17 -3.01 16.65
C ALA A 70 11.17 -4.17 16.52
N LEU A 71 11.88 -4.23 15.38
CA LEU A 71 12.96 -5.20 15.16
C LEU A 71 14.12 -4.97 16.11
N LYS A 72 14.64 -3.74 16.23
CA LYS A 72 15.72 -3.40 17.17
C LYS A 72 15.39 -3.86 18.59
N LYS A 73 14.18 -3.52 19.07
CA LYS A 73 13.68 -3.96 20.38
C LYS A 73 13.64 -5.50 20.52
N ALA A 74 13.17 -6.22 19.50
CA ALA A 74 13.10 -7.67 19.53
C ALA A 74 14.48 -8.34 19.61
N PHE A 75 15.48 -7.74 18.95
CA PHE A 75 16.87 -8.22 18.96
C PHE A 75 17.72 -7.65 20.11
N LYS A 76 17.15 -6.78 20.96
CA LYS A 76 17.86 -6.07 22.05
C LYS A 76 19.03 -5.21 21.54
N LEU A 77 18.82 -4.54 20.41
CA LEU A 77 19.74 -3.60 19.75
C LEU A 77 19.28 -2.15 19.92
#